data_AF-A0A202ECH1-F1
#
_entry.id   AF-A0A202ECH1-F1
#
_cell.length_a   1.000
_cell.length_b   1.000
_cell.length_c   1.000
_cell.angle_alpha   90.00
_cell.angle_beta   90.00
_cell.angle_gamma   90.00
#
_symmetry.space_group_name_H-M   'P 1'
#
loop_
_entity.id
_entity.type
_entity.pdbx_description
1 polymer ?
#
loop_
_entity_poly.entity_id
_entity_poly.type
_entity_poly.pdbx_seq_one_letter_code
_entity_poly.pdbx_strand_id
1 'polypeptide(L)'
;MCRTASDPADDGGADQPGSDATEPVATVRLTRRVAWQWLAGATAAFFVSAYVFAAVQAMVQGRPLEPFVIAATPTGINRVLVISLVLVALVVVLHELLHGVCMAVYGGETAYGVGVSYFVLPYAYAETDASFTRTQLLVTLLAPLVVITVGGLLALAVVPSSILIIPLAANVAGSVGDLWMAGTLLQYPANVRVSDPPGDVQGLSIYPPADGSASDSSTDAIDQRRGSVVLARVVTGAVGTLAGLIALGIVAVLGSLAVGSGDVIVGASEGRWLLFLHERHGSSASLEVGAPLALALATAGGLAWALVGTVREQLSTTEP
;
A
#
# COMPACT_ATOMS: atom_id res chain seq x y z
N MET A 1 11.94 18.77 11.15
CA MET A 1 11.36 20.08 11.55
C MET A 1 12.49 20.96 12.09
N CYS A 2 12.69 22.11 11.46
CA CYS A 2 13.84 23.00 11.56
C CYS A 2 14.08 23.58 12.97
N ARG A 3 15.35 23.63 13.42
CA ARG A 3 15.81 24.54 14.49
C ARG A 3 16.45 25.76 13.85
N THR A 4 15.98 26.91 14.31
CA THR A 4 16.27 28.29 13.89
C THR A 4 17.72 28.70 14.03
N ALA A 5 18.20 29.45 13.03
CA ALA A 5 19.46 30.18 13.01
C ALA A 5 19.50 31.32 14.06
N SER A 6 20.71 31.62 14.53
CA SER A 6 21.06 32.87 15.22
C SER A 6 22.48 33.27 14.79
N ASP A 7 22.53 34.32 13.97
CA ASP A 7 23.59 35.28 13.57
C ASP A 7 25.11 34.95 13.53
N PRO A 8 25.87 35.63 12.63
CA PRO A 8 27.25 35.30 12.25
C PRO A 8 28.30 36.12 13.04
N ALA A 9 29.41 35.48 13.38
CA ALA A 9 30.70 36.15 13.54
C ALA A 9 31.85 35.13 13.39
N ASP A 10 32.77 35.53 12.51
CA ASP A 10 34.07 35.01 12.13
C ASP A 10 34.97 34.56 13.31
N ASP A 11 35.57 33.37 13.23
CA ASP A 11 37.04 33.18 13.34
C ASP A 11 37.43 31.69 13.29
N GLY A 12 38.50 31.39 12.54
CA GLY A 12 39.36 30.25 12.81
C GLY A 12 39.15 29.01 11.94
N GLY A 13 39.91 28.93 10.85
CA GLY A 13 40.12 27.69 10.12
C GLY A 13 40.65 26.58 11.03
N ALA A 14 39.89 25.50 11.10
CA ALA A 14 40.35 24.17 11.45
C ALA A 14 39.64 23.21 10.51
N ASP A 15 40.42 22.42 9.77
CA ASP A 15 39.98 21.36 8.88
C ASP A 15 38.75 20.62 9.43
N GLN A 16 37.61 20.77 8.77
CA GLN A 16 36.62 19.71 8.81
C GLN A 16 37.15 18.60 7.89
N PRO A 17 37.49 17.41 8.41
CA PRO A 17 37.83 16.30 7.54
C PRO A 17 36.61 16.01 6.68
N GLY A 18 36.76 16.18 5.38
CA GLY A 18 35.70 15.96 4.40
C GLY A 18 35.08 14.58 4.63
N SER A 19 33.80 14.58 4.99
CA SER A 19 32.97 13.42 4.74
C SER A 19 32.99 13.23 3.23
N ASP A 20 33.58 12.13 2.75
CA ASP A 20 33.39 11.63 1.39
C ASP A 20 31.89 11.41 1.17
N ALA A 21 31.18 12.49 0.84
CA ALA A 21 29.76 12.48 0.57
C ALA A 21 29.59 11.85 -0.81
N THR A 22 29.63 10.52 -0.83
CA THR A 22 29.39 9.73 -2.03
C THR A 22 28.02 10.13 -2.56
N GLU A 23 27.97 10.67 -3.78
CA GLU A 23 26.71 11.09 -4.38
C GLU A 23 25.76 9.88 -4.49
N PRO A 24 24.46 10.06 -4.17
CA PRO A 24 23.50 8.98 -4.30
C PRO A 24 23.34 8.59 -5.77
N VAL A 25 23.36 7.28 -6.04
CA VAL A 25 23.11 6.69 -7.37
C VAL A 25 21.68 7.01 -7.83
N ALA A 26 20.74 7.04 -6.89
CA ALA A 26 19.36 7.42 -7.15
C ALA A 26 18.71 7.97 -5.88
N THR A 27 17.80 8.93 -6.06
CA THR A 27 16.93 9.42 -4.98
C THR A 27 15.48 9.22 -5.39
N VAL A 28 14.79 8.36 -4.65
CA VAL A 28 13.36 8.08 -4.81
C VAL A 28 12.60 9.09 -3.96
N ARG A 29 11.88 10.00 -4.60
CA ARG A 29 11.15 11.07 -3.89
C ARG A 29 9.70 10.69 -3.68
N LEU A 30 9.17 10.96 -2.49
CA LEU A 30 7.75 10.90 -2.23
C LEU A 30 7.10 12.13 -2.86
N THR A 31 6.32 11.94 -3.92
CA THR A 31 5.62 13.01 -4.62
C THR A 31 4.12 12.90 -4.39
N ARG A 32 3.39 14.00 -4.62
CA ARG A 32 1.92 13.99 -4.60
C ARG A 32 1.31 12.93 -5.51
N ARG A 33 1.94 12.66 -6.66
CA ARG A 33 1.49 11.62 -7.60
C ARG A 33 1.61 10.22 -6.98
N VAL A 34 2.73 9.94 -6.32
CA VAL A 34 2.96 8.66 -5.62
C VAL A 34 1.95 8.50 -4.48
N ALA A 35 1.69 9.57 -3.70
CA ALA A 35 0.69 9.53 -2.63
C ALA A 35 -0.72 9.18 -3.15
N TRP A 36 -1.15 9.73 -4.29
CA TRP A 36 -2.43 9.34 -4.92
C TRP A 36 -2.43 7.90 -5.42
N GLN A 37 -1.31 7.43 -5.98
CA GLN A 37 -1.18 6.03 -6.40
C GLN A 37 -1.27 5.09 -5.19
N TRP A 38 -0.65 5.43 -4.07
CA TRP A 38 -0.74 4.68 -2.82
C TRP A 38 -2.14 4.70 -2.26
N LEU A 39 -2.85 5.83 -2.27
CA LEU A 39 -4.24 5.88 -1.82
C LEU A 39 -5.15 4.97 -2.66
N ALA A 40 -5.03 5.03 -3.99
CA ALA A 40 -5.79 4.16 -4.88
C ALA A 40 -5.44 2.68 -4.65
N GLY A 41 -4.14 2.38 -4.52
CA GLY A 41 -3.65 1.04 -4.22
C GLY A 41 -4.14 0.52 -2.88
N ALA A 42 -4.07 1.33 -1.81
CA ALA A 42 -4.53 0.99 -0.46
C ALA A 42 -6.04 0.76 -0.43
N THR A 43 -6.81 1.58 -1.16
CA THR A 43 -8.26 1.39 -1.31
C THR A 43 -8.54 0.04 -1.95
N ALA A 44 -7.94 -0.25 -3.11
CA ALA A 44 -8.13 -1.54 -3.77
C ALA A 44 -7.67 -2.72 -2.89
N ALA A 45 -6.49 -2.61 -2.28
CA ALA A 45 -5.91 -3.62 -1.41
C ALA A 45 -6.80 -3.91 -0.20
N PHE A 46 -7.40 -2.90 0.43
CA PHE A 46 -8.31 -3.06 1.55
C PHE A 46 -9.51 -3.95 1.17
N PHE A 47 -10.26 -3.58 0.12
CA PHE A 47 -11.47 -4.32 -0.25
C PHE A 47 -11.16 -5.71 -0.82
N VAL A 48 -10.10 -5.84 -1.62
CA VAL A 48 -9.67 -7.15 -2.15
C VAL A 48 -9.24 -8.07 -1.02
N SER A 49 -8.39 -7.60 -0.10
CA SER A 49 -7.92 -8.43 1.01
C SER A 49 -9.06 -8.77 1.98
N ALA A 50 -9.97 -7.84 2.26
CA ALA A 50 -11.17 -8.12 3.06
C ALA A 50 -12.01 -9.26 2.44
N TYR A 51 -12.22 -9.21 1.12
CA TYR A 51 -12.92 -10.28 0.40
C TYR A 51 -12.16 -11.62 0.46
N VAL A 52 -10.84 -11.60 0.24
CA VAL A 52 -10.00 -12.81 0.31
C VAL A 52 -10.00 -13.40 1.72
N PHE A 53 -9.87 -12.60 2.78
CA PHE A 53 -9.92 -13.07 4.15
C PHE A 53 -11.30 -13.63 4.52
N ALA A 54 -12.39 -13.01 4.05
CA ALA A 54 -13.74 -13.54 4.21
C ALA A 54 -13.88 -14.92 3.53
N ALA A 55 -13.37 -15.04 2.30
CA ALA A 55 -13.38 -16.31 1.56
C ALA A 55 -12.54 -17.38 2.28
N VAL A 56 -11.34 -17.04 2.76
CA VAL A 56 -10.51 -17.96 3.55
C VAL A 56 -11.21 -18.40 4.82
N GLN A 57 -11.82 -17.47 5.56
CA GLN A 57 -12.56 -17.80 6.78
C GLN A 57 -13.74 -18.74 6.48
N ALA A 58 -14.51 -18.47 5.43
CA ALA A 58 -15.62 -19.31 4.99
C ALA A 58 -15.15 -20.72 4.64
N MET A 59 -14.06 -20.84 3.87
CA MET A 59 -13.43 -22.11 3.53
C MET A 59 -12.98 -22.90 4.76
N VAL A 60 -12.28 -22.26 5.70
CA VAL A 60 -11.79 -22.91 6.93
C VAL A 60 -12.93 -23.36 7.83
N GLN A 61 -14.03 -22.61 7.89
CA GLN A 61 -15.21 -22.93 8.69
C GLN A 61 -16.18 -23.90 7.98
N GLY A 62 -15.92 -24.28 6.72
CA GLY A 62 -16.81 -25.14 5.94
C GLY A 62 -18.17 -24.51 5.63
N ARG A 63 -18.22 -23.18 5.51
CA ARG A 63 -19.45 -22.41 5.24
C ARG A 63 -19.39 -21.76 3.86
N PRO A 64 -20.53 -21.53 3.18
CA PRO A 64 -20.55 -20.69 1.99
C PRO A 64 -20.13 -19.25 2.35
N LEU A 65 -19.56 -18.54 1.37
CA LEU A 65 -19.30 -17.11 1.53
C LEU A 65 -20.63 -16.36 1.54
N GLU A 66 -21.05 -15.89 2.72
CA GLU A 66 -22.29 -15.13 2.87
C GLU A 66 -22.10 -13.66 2.43
N PRO A 67 -23.16 -13.01 1.90
CA PRO A 67 -23.14 -11.57 1.63
C PRO A 67 -22.79 -10.76 2.89
N PHE A 68 -22.10 -9.64 2.73
CA PHE A 68 -21.78 -8.77 3.86
C PHE A 68 -23.05 -8.08 4.35
N VAL A 69 -23.55 -8.44 5.52
CA VAL A 69 -24.74 -7.81 6.12
C VAL A 69 -24.33 -6.72 7.10
N ILE A 70 -24.70 -5.48 6.81
CA ILE A 70 -24.54 -4.31 7.67
C ILE A 70 -25.88 -4.04 8.35
N ALA A 71 -25.98 -4.31 9.65
CA ALA A 71 -27.14 -3.93 10.43
C ALA A 71 -27.15 -2.42 10.69
N ALA A 72 -28.21 -1.74 10.29
CA ALA A 72 -28.52 -0.37 10.68
C ALA A 72 -29.04 -0.37 12.13
N THR A 73 -28.17 -0.09 13.09
CA THR A 73 -28.57 0.11 14.49
C THR A 73 -29.29 1.46 14.65
N PRO A 74 -30.54 1.50 15.16
CA PRO A 74 -31.37 2.72 15.08
C PRO A 74 -30.86 3.95 15.85
N THR A 75 -30.11 3.81 16.96
CA THR A 75 -29.74 4.97 17.80
C THR A 75 -28.60 4.65 18.78
N GLY A 76 -27.38 4.39 18.28
CA GLY A 76 -26.20 4.25 19.14
C GLY A 76 -24.89 4.01 18.40
N ILE A 77 -23.77 4.24 19.10
CA ILE A 77 -22.43 3.85 18.67
C ILE A 77 -22.46 2.34 18.34
N ASN A 78 -22.28 1.99 17.07
CA ASN A 78 -22.26 0.59 16.64
C ASN A 78 -21.03 -0.09 17.27
N ARG A 79 -21.28 -0.99 18.23
CA ARG A 79 -20.22 -1.69 18.98
C ARG A 79 -19.25 -2.42 18.06
N VAL A 80 -19.74 -3.00 16.95
CA VAL A 80 -18.90 -3.70 15.98
C VAL A 80 -17.97 -2.73 15.27
N LEU A 81 -18.45 -1.54 14.88
CA LEU A 81 -17.60 -0.50 14.30
C LEU A 81 -16.54 -0.01 15.28
N VAL A 82 -16.89 0.22 16.55
CA VAL A 82 -15.91 0.65 17.56
C VAL A 82 -14.85 -0.41 17.79
N ILE A 83 -15.25 -1.68 17.98
CA ILE A 83 -14.28 -2.75 18.17
C ILE A 83 -13.38 -2.88 16.94
N SER A 84 -13.95 -2.78 15.74
CA SER A 84 -13.16 -2.82 14.49
C SER A 84 -12.16 -1.67 14.44
N LEU A 85 -12.56 -0.45 14.81
CA LEU A 85 -11.67 0.72 14.82
C LEU A 85 -10.54 0.58 15.85
N VAL A 86 -10.85 0.07 17.04
CA VAL A 86 -9.86 -0.22 18.09
C VAL A 86 -8.86 -1.28 17.62
N LEU A 87 -9.34 -2.36 16.99
CA LEU A 87 -8.47 -3.39 16.44
C LEU A 87 -7.60 -2.88 15.29
N VAL A 88 -8.14 -2.02 14.42
CA VAL A 88 -7.34 -1.35 13.38
C VAL A 88 -6.25 -0.49 14.01
N ALA A 89 -6.56 0.32 15.02
CA ALA A 89 -5.56 1.11 15.73
C ALA A 89 -4.47 0.23 16.37
N LEU A 90 -4.85 -0.90 16.96
CA LEU A 90 -3.89 -1.86 17.52
C LEU A 90 -3.00 -2.48 16.43
N VAL A 91 -3.57 -2.83 15.27
CA VAL A 91 -2.80 -3.34 14.13
C VAL A 91 -1.82 -2.29 13.63
N VAL A 92 -2.20 -1.01 13.54
CA VAL A 92 -1.29 0.08 13.14
C VAL A 92 -0.13 0.17 14.14
N VAL A 93 -0.39 0.14 15.44
CA VAL A 93 0.68 0.15 16.46
C VAL A 93 1.60 -1.06 16.32
N LEU A 94 1.04 -2.25 16.13
CA LEU A 94 1.82 -3.48 15.93
C LEU A 94 2.65 -3.43 14.64
N HIS A 95 2.09 -2.83 13.58
CA HIS A 95 2.73 -2.68 12.29
C HIS A 95 4.01 -1.84 12.40
N GLU A 96 3.90 -0.65 12.99
CA GLU A 96 5.08 0.19 13.22
C GLU A 96 6.08 -0.45 14.18
N LEU A 97 5.59 -1.12 15.23
CA LEU A 97 6.46 -1.82 16.18
C LEU A 97 7.30 -2.87 15.46
N LEU A 98 6.73 -3.63 14.53
CA LEU A 98 7.46 -4.63 13.75
C LEU A 98 8.52 -4.01 12.84
N HIS A 99 8.22 -2.89 12.17
CA HIS A 99 9.24 -2.11 11.46
C HIS A 99 10.39 -1.74 12.39
N GLY A 100 10.08 -1.16 13.56
CA GLY A 100 11.10 -0.74 14.51
C GLY A 100 11.89 -1.90 15.14
N VAL A 101 11.26 -3.06 15.39
CA VAL A 101 11.95 -4.27 15.85
C VAL A 101 12.96 -4.74 14.79
N CYS A 102 12.57 -4.78 13.51
CA CYS A 102 13.49 -5.16 12.43
C CYS A 102 14.65 -4.17 12.31
N MET A 103 14.39 -2.86 12.38
CA MET A 103 15.45 -1.85 12.36
C MET A 103 16.41 -1.98 13.55
N ALA A 104 15.89 -2.21 14.76
CA ALA A 104 16.69 -2.41 15.96
C ALA A 104 17.56 -3.67 15.87
N VAL A 105 17.03 -4.77 15.32
CA VAL A 105 17.81 -6.01 15.07
C VAL A 105 18.99 -5.76 14.13
N TYR A 106 18.85 -4.83 13.18
CA TYR A 106 19.91 -4.46 12.24
C TYR A 106 20.79 -3.29 12.73
N GLY A 107 20.65 -2.87 13.98
CA GLY A 107 21.53 -1.88 14.62
C GLY A 107 21.10 -0.42 14.44
N GLY A 108 19.87 -0.15 14.00
CA GLY A 108 19.31 1.20 13.99
C GLY A 108 18.67 1.58 15.33
N GLU A 109 18.92 2.78 15.82
CA GLU A 109 18.13 3.37 16.91
C GLU A 109 16.81 3.88 16.33
N THR A 110 15.67 3.41 16.85
CA THR A 110 14.36 3.66 16.25
C THR A 110 13.58 4.72 16.99
N ALA A 111 13.17 5.75 16.26
CA ALA A 111 12.20 6.73 16.71
C ALA A 111 10.84 6.41 16.10
N TYR A 112 9.77 6.51 16.89
CA TYR A 112 8.40 6.31 16.43
C TYR A 112 7.67 7.64 16.36
N GLY A 113 6.89 7.85 15.31
CA GLY A 113 6.11 9.06 15.10
C GLY A 113 4.76 8.82 14.45
N VAL A 114 3.92 9.85 14.48
CA VAL A 114 2.68 9.92 13.70
C VAL A 114 2.74 11.19 12.87
N GLY A 115 2.63 11.03 11.56
CA GLY A 115 2.62 12.10 10.59
C GLY A 115 1.32 12.15 9.80
N VAL A 116 1.14 13.22 9.02
CA VAL A 116 0.09 13.32 8.02
C VAL A 116 0.76 13.64 6.69
N SER A 117 0.65 12.74 5.72
CA SER A 117 1.22 12.95 4.39
C SER A 117 0.28 13.77 3.54
N TYR A 118 0.76 14.93 3.05
CA TYR A 118 0.08 15.84 2.12
C TYR A 118 -1.38 16.17 2.47
N PHE A 119 -1.75 16.21 3.75
CA PHE A 119 -3.13 16.48 4.22
C PHE A 119 -4.17 15.39 3.89
N VAL A 120 -3.78 14.21 3.38
CA VAL A 120 -4.73 13.18 2.92
C VAL A 120 -4.72 11.92 3.79
N LEU A 121 -3.56 11.51 4.33
CA LEU A 121 -3.46 10.26 5.09
C LEU A 121 -2.64 10.43 6.37
N PRO A 122 -3.21 10.17 7.56
CA PRO A 122 -2.39 9.93 8.74
C PRO A 122 -1.59 8.64 8.52
N TYR A 123 -0.29 8.70 8.77
CA TYR A 123 0.58 7.53 8.75
C TYR A 123 1.39 7.53 10.04
N ALA A 124 1.55 6.37 10.65
CA ALA A 124 2.56 6.20 11.66
C ALA A 124 3.86 5.79 10.96
N TYR A 125 5.00 6.06 11.58
CA TYR A 125 6.28 5.71 11.00
C TYR A 125 7.28 5.36 12.09
N ALA A 126 8.25 4.53 11.70
CA ALA A 126 9.46 4.29 12.45
C ALA A 126 10.65 4.75 11.58
N GLU A 127 11.53 5.58 12.15
CA GLU A 127 12.66 6.21 11.46
C GLU A 127 13.96 5.93 12.22
N THR A 128 15.08 5.93 11.50
CA THR A 128 16.41 5.70 12.06
C THR A 128 17.48 6.32 11.19
N ASP A 129 18.52 6.89 11.80
CA ASP A 129 19.65 7.51 11.10
C ASP A 129 20.62 6.45 10.51
N ALA A 130 20.33 5.16 10.67
CA ALA A 130 21.17 4.07 10.21
C ALA A 130 21.03 3.83 8.69
N SER A 131 22.15 3.55 8.03
CA SER A 131 22.12 3.06 6.65
C SER A 131 21.95 1.54 6.63
N PHE A 132 21.03 1.04 5.82
CA PHE A 132 20.78 -0.40 5.67
C PHE A 132 21.27 -0.92 4.33
N THR A 133 21.58 -2.20 4.27
CA THR A 133 21.65 -2.90 2.98
C THR A 133 20.24 -3.03 2.41
N ARG A 134 20.13 -3.10 1.08
CA ARG A 134 18.85 -3.32 0.41
C ARG A 134 18.09 -4.55 0.94
N THR A 135 18.79 -5.64 1.29
CA THR A 135 18.13 -6.84 1.83
C THR A 135 17.60 -6.63 3.25
N GLN A 136 18.35 -5.96 4.12
CA GLN A 136 17.88 -5.63 5.47
C GLN A 136 16.64 -4.76 5.42
N LEU A 137 16.66 -3.72 4.56
CA LEU A 137 15.50 -2.85 4.39
C LEU A 137 14.30 -3.61 3.82
N LEU A 138 14.49 -4.52 2.85
CA LEU A 138 13.40 -5.37 2.37
C LEU A 138 12.76 -6.22 3.46
N VAL A 139 13.56 -6.80 4.36
CA VAL A 139 13.03 -7.57 5.48
C VAL A 139 12.22 -6.68 6.40
N THR A 140 12.74 -5.50 6.76
CA THR A 140 12.01 -4.50 7.56
C THR A 140 10.67 -4.16 6.92
N LEU A 141 10.65 -3.79 5.64
CA LEU A 141 9.45 -3.38 4.93
C LEU A 141 8.38 -4.47 4.85
N LEU A 142 8.79 -5.73 4.65
CA LEU A 142 7.84 -6.84 4.47
C LEU A 142 7.42 -7.50 5.79
N ALA A 143 8.13 -7.24 6.89
CA ALA A 143 7.89 -7.90 8.16
C ALA A 143 6.47 -7.67 8.69
N PRO A 144 5.92 -6.44 8.75
CA PRO A 144 4.56 -6.23 9.25
C PRO A 144 3.50 -6.94 8.41
N LEU A 145 3.61 -6.85 7.09
CA LEU A 145 2.71 -7.53 6.17
C LEU A 145 2.71 -9.04 6.45
N VAL A 146 3.89 -9.67 6.47
CA VAL A 146 4.00 -11.13 6.64
C VAL A 146 3.57 -11.56 8.04
N VAL A 147 4.11 -10.96 9.09
CA VAL A 147 3.89 -11.40 10.47
C VAL A 147 2.43 -11.22 10.89
N ILE A 148 1.85 -10.05 10.63
CA ILE A 148 0.46 -9.75 11.01
C ILE A 148 -0.51 -10.57 10.15
N THR A 149 -0.28 -10.71 8.84
CA THR A 149 -1.18 -11.49 7.99
C THR A 149 -1.12 -12.98 8.33
N VAL A 150 0.07 -13.57 8.55
CA VAL A 150 0.18 -14.98 8.96
C VAL A 150 -0.47 -15.21 10.32
N GLY A 151 -0.16 -14.38 11.32
CA GLY A 151 -0.79 -14.46 12.64
C GLY A 151 -2.31 -14.28 12.57
N GLY A 152 -2.78 -13.36 11.72
CA GLY A 152 -4.19 -13.12 11.44
C GLY A 152 -4.92 -14.28 10.80
N LEU A 153 -4.30 -14.93 9.81
CA LEU A 153 -4.85 -16.13 9.16
C LEU A 153 -4.99 -17.28 10.15
N LEU A 154 -4.00 -17.48 11.02
CA LEU A 154 -4.07 -18.46 12.11
C LEU A 154 -5.20 -18.11 13.09
N ALA A 155 -5.36 -16.83 13.43
CA ALA A 155 -6.44 -16.37 14.30
C ALA A 155 -7.83 -16.57 13.64
N LEU A 156 -7.98 -16.29 12.35
CA LEU A 156 -9.23 -16.52 11.60
C LEU A 156 -9.65 -17.99 11.58
N ALA A 157 -8.69 -18.92 11.65
CA ALA A 157 -8.98 -20.36 11.71
C ALA A 157 -9.59 -20.79 13.05
N VAL A 158 -9.32 -20.04 14.13
CA VAL A 158 -9.77 -20.38 15.49
C VAL A 158 -10.96 -19.52 15.93
N VAL A 159 -11.00 -18.25 15.51
CA VAL A 159 -12.03 -17.28 15.90
C VAL A 159 -13.19 -17.35 14.91
N PRO A 160 -14.39 -17.81 15.31
CA PRO A 160 -15.54 -17.98 14.42
C PRO A 160 -16.26 -16.65 14.09
N SER A 161 -15.55 -15.52 14.18
CA SER A 161 -16.09 -14.17 13.98
C SER A 161 -15.34 -13.44 12.86
N SER A 162 -16.07 -12.69 12.05
CA SER A 162 -15.53 -11.84 10.98
C SER A 162 -14.84 -10.57 11.48
N ILE A 163 -14.79 -10.34 12.80
CA ILE A 163 -14.26 -9.11 13.39
C ILE A 163 -12.78 -8.84 13.09
N LEU A 164 -12.03 -9.88 12.73
CA LEU A 164 -10.62 -9.78 12.35
C LEU A 164 -10.40 -9.41 10.88
N ILE A 165 -11.43 -9.49 10.03
CA ILE A 165 -11.28 -9.23 8.58
C ILE A 165 -10.89 -7.78 8.33
N ILE A 166 -11.58 -6.82 8.98
CA ILE A 166 -11.31 -5.39 8.84
C ILE A 166 -9.88 -5.01 9.26
N PRO A 167 -9.40 -5.36 10.46
CA PRO A 167 -8.02 -5.03 10.86
C PRO A 167 -6.96 -5.72 10.01
N LEU A 168 -7.18 -6.95 9.53
CA LEU A 168 -6.24 -7.61 8.62
C LEU A 168 -6.23 -6.96 7.23
N ALA A 169 -7.39 -6.56 6.72
CA ALA A 169 -7.48 -5.80 5.48
C ALA A 169 -6.78 -4.43 5.60
N ALA A 170 -6.92 -3.77 6.76
CA ALA A 170 -6.22 -2.53 7.06
C ALA A 170 -4.69 -2.72 7.08
N ASN A 171 -4.18 -3.84 7.61
CA ASN A 171 -2.75 -4.15 7.55
C ASN A 171 -2.24 -4.23 6.10
N VAL A 172 -2.95 -4.99 5.24
CA VAL A 172 -2.57 -5.15 3.83
C VAL A 172 -2.63 -3.80 3.09
N ALA A 173 -3.66 -3.01 3.36
CA ALA A 173 -3.81 -1.66 2.79
C ALA A 173 -2.70 -0.71 3.24
N GLY A 174 -2.34 -0.73 4.53
CA GLY A 174 -1.24 0.06 5.10
C GLY A 174 0.12 -0.32 4.51
N SER A 175 0.31 -1.59 4.17
CA SER A 175 1.55 -2.12 3.59
C SER A 175 1.75 -1.75 2.11
N VAL A 176 0.83 -1.02 1.46
CA VAL A 176 0.97 -0.65 0.03
C VAL A 176 2.18 0.25 -0.21
N GLY A 177 2.49 1.15 0.72
CA GLY A 177 3.70 1.97 0.66
C GLY A 177 4.97 1.11 0.76
N ASP A 178 4.97 0.16 1.69
CA ASP A 178 6.08 -0.78 1.91
C ASP A 178 6.33 -1.67 0.70
N LEU A 179 5.27 -2.22 0.11
CA LEU A 179 5.33 -3.04 -1.09
C LEU A 179 5.85 -2.24 -2.29
N TRP A 180 5.43 -0.98 -2.43
CA TRP A 180 5.92 -0.11 -3.48
C TRP A 180 7.42 0.19 -3.32
N MET A 181 7.85 0.47 -2.09
CA MET A 181 9.27 0.72 -1.80
C MET A 181 10.10 -0.55 -1.96
N ALA A 182 9.60 -1.71 -1.52
CA ALA A 182 10.22 -3.01 -1.73
C ALA A 182 10.37 -3.33 -3.23
N GLY A 183 9.31 -3.10 -4.03
CA GLY A 183 9.34 -3.21 -5.49
C GLY A 183 10.36 -2.28 -6.15
N THR A 184 10.57 -1.09 -5.57
CA THR A 184 11.59 -0.15 -6.03
C THR A 184 13.00 -0.67 -5.72
N LEU A 185 13.24 -1.14 -4.49
CA LEU A 185 14.52 -1.72 -4.05
C LEU A 185 14.88 -3.02 -4.78
N LEU A 186 13.89 -3.77 -5.27
CA LEU A 186 14.11 -4.97 -6.07
C LEU A 186 14.78 -4.69 -7.41
N GLN A 187 14.76 -3.44 -7.88
CA GLN A 187 15.40 -3.02 -9.13
C GLN A 187 16.91 -2.72 -8.99
N TYR A 188 17.43 -2.78 -7.75
CA TYR A 188 18.82 -2.50 -7.43
C TYR A 188 19.54 -3.76 -6.92
N PRO A 189 20.88 -3.87 -7.13
CA PRO A 189 21.68 -4.97 -6.61
C PRO A 189 21.59 -5.15 -5.08
N ALA A 190 21.82 -6.37 -4.59
CA ALA A 190 21.68 -6.70 -3.17
C ALA A 190 22.67 -5.97 -2.24
N ASN A 191 23.81 -5.54 -2.78
CA ASN A 191 24.89 -4.89 -2.04
C ASN A 191 24.80 -3.36 -1.98
N VAL A 192 23.77 -2.74 -2.59
CA VAL A 192 23.56 -1.28 -2.46
C VAL A 192 23.18 -0.91 -1.04
N ARG A 193 23.58 0.29 -0.63
CA ARG A 193 23.18 0.88 0.65
C ARG A 193 22.03 1.84 0.46
N VAL A 194 21.22 1.94 1.49
CA VAL A 194 20.01 2.74 1.49
C VAL A 194 19.95 3.54 2.78
N SER A 195 19.68 4.84 2.65
CA SER A 195 19.46 5.74 3.79
C SER A 195 18.55 6.90 3.37
N ASP A 196 18.25 7.78 4.31
CA ASP A 196 17.44 8.96 4.03
C ASP A 196 18.12 9.91 3.04
N PRO A 197 17.34 10.64 2.23
CA PRO A 197 17.89 11.61 1.30
C PRO A 197 18.59 12.75 2.05
N PRO A 198 19.70 13.27 1.50
CA PRO A 198 20.27 14.50 2.02
C PRO A 198 19.31 15.68 1.83
N GLY A 199 19.13 16.49 2.88
CA GLY A 199 18.27 17.68 2.90
C GLY A 199 16.82 17.43 3.34
N ASP A 200 15.95 18.44 3.20
CA ASP A 200 14.54 18.39 3.65
C ASP A 200 13.59 17.66 2.68
N VAL A 201 14.07 16.61 1.99
CA VAL A 201 13.28 15.87 1.00
C VAL A 201 12.83 14.53 1.55
N GLN A 202 11.52 14.32 1.65
CA GLN A 202 10.95 13.00 1.97
C GLN A 202 11.18 12.01 0.82
N GLY A 203 11.78 10.87 1.14
CA GLY A 203 12.13 9.86 0.15
C GLY A 203 13.15 8.86 0.66
N LEU A 204 13.87 8.27 -0.28
CA LEU A 204 14.90 7.27 -0.04
C LEU A 204 16.08 7.53 -0.99
N SER A 205 17.31 7.51 -0.49
CA SER A 205 18.52 7.60 -1.31
C SER A 205 19.27 6.28 -1.34
N ILE A 206 19.73 5.91 -2.54
CA ILE A 206 20.42 4.66 -2.82
C ILE A 206 21.87 4.98 -3.16
N TYR A 207 22.79 4.34 -2.45
CA TYR A 207 24.22 4.56 -2.51
C TYR A 207 24.92 3.31 -3.05
N PRO A 208 26.10 3.49 -3.69
CA PRO A 208 26.86 2.35 -4.17
C PRO A 208 27.33 1.46 -3.00
N PRO A 209 27.72 0.20 -3.29
CA PRO A 209 28.28 -0.69 -2.29
C PRO A 209 29.49 -0.05 -1.60
N ALA A 210 29.62 -0.25 -0.29
CA ALA A 210 30.70 0.33 0.51
C ALA A 210 32.12 -0.14 0.09
N ASP A 211 32.22 -1.22 -0.67
CA ASP A 211 33.47 -1.79 -1.19
C ASP A 211 33.82 -1.29 -2.61
N GLY A 212 33.03 -0.37 -3.19
CA GLY A 212 33.31 0.22 -4.51
C GLY A 212 33.10 -0.73 -5.69
N SER A 213 32.53 -1.93 -5.47
CA SER A 213 32.27 -2.92 -6.52
C SER A 213 31.07 -2.50 -7.40
N ALA A 214 31.29 -1.55 -8.31
CA ALA A 214 30.33 -1.25 -9.37
C ALA A 214 30.25 -2.44 -10.33
N SER A 215 29.19 -3.25 -10.25
CA SER A 215 29.05 -4.45 -11.08
C SER A 215 28.57 -4.12 -12.51
N ASP A 216 29.36 -4.55 -13.49
CA ASP A 216 29.11 -4.60 -14.95
C ASP A 216 27.88 -5.45 -15.33
N SER A 217 26.66 -5.06 -14.94
CA SER A 217 25.42 -5.82 -15.20
C SER A 217 24.52 -5.18 -16.28
N SER A 218 25.11 -4.46 -17.24
CA SER A 218 24.38 -3.52 -18.11
C SER A 218 23.53 -4.17 -19.22
N THR A 219 23.73 -5.44 -19.59
CA THR A 219 23.01 -6.07 -20.72
C THR A 219 21.82 -6.96 -20.29
N ASP A 220 21.97 -7.82 -19.27
CA ASP A 220 20.84 -8.60 -18.72
C ASP A 220 19.81 -7.74 -17.98
N ALA A 221 20.25 -6.60 -17.44
CA ALA A 221 19.37 -5.67 -16.75
C ALA A 221 18.38 -4.94 -17.68
N ILE A 222 18.66 -4.83 -18.98
CA ILE A 222 17.80 -4.07 -19.93
C ILE A 222 16.56 -4.89 -20.32
N ASP A 223 16.70 -6.19 -20.58
CA ASP A 223 15.57 -7.06 -20.94
C ASP A 223 14.65 -7.36 -19.74
N GLN A 224 15.22 -7.56 -18.54
CA GLN A 224 14.42 -7.66 -17.30
C GLN A 224 13.65 -6.36 -17.01
N ARG A 225 14.21 -5.18 -17.33
CA ARG A 225 13.54 -3.89 -17.17
C ARG A 225 12.39 -3.68 -18.15
N ARG A 226 12.49 -4.14 -19.40
CA ARG A 226 11.39 -3.99 -20.39
C ARG A 226 10.16 -4.80 -20.02
N GLY A 227 10.34 -6.06 -19.65
CA GLY A 227 9.24 -6.92 -19.20
C GLY A 227 8.58 -6.41 -17.91
N SER A 228 9.38 -5.93 -16.95
CA SER A 228 8.87 -5.40 -15.70
C SER A 228 8.11 -4.08 -15.88
N VAL A 229 8.48 -3.23 -16.84
CA VAL A 229 7.75 -1.98 -17.14
C VAL A 229 6.37 -2.25 -17.73
N VAL A 230 6.24 -3.17 -18.69
CA VAL A 230 4.93 -3.53 -19.26
C VAL A 230 4.04 -4.17 -18.20
N LEU A 231 4.59 -5.12 -17.42
CA LEU A 231 3.85 -5.74 -16.32
C LEU A 231 3.43 -4.72 -15.26
N ALA A 232 4.32 -3.82 -14.85
CA ALA A 232 4.01 -2.76 -13.90
C ALA A 232 2.89 -1.84 -14.40
N ARG A 233 2.85 -1.55 -15.71
CA ARG A 233 1.73 -0.80 -16.32
C ARG A 233 0.43 -1.58 -16.26
N VAL A 234 0.44 -2.87 -16.61
CA VAL A 234 -0.76 -3.71 -16.51
C VAL A 234 -1.28 -3.74 -15.08
N VAL A 235 -0.41 -4.00 -14.10
CA VAL A 235 -0.77 -4.02 -12.68
C VAL A 235 -1.31 -2.66 -12.22
N THR A 236 -0.63 -1.56 -12.58
CA THR A 236 -1.07 -0.20 -12.22
C THR A 236 -2.46 0.11 -12.79
N GLY A 237 -2.69 -0.21 -14.06
CA GLY A 237 -3.99 -0.02 -14.70
C GLY A 237 -5.08 -0.86 -14.05
N ALA A 238 -4.79 -2.14 -13.75
CA ALA A 238 -5.75 -3.03 -13.11
C ALA A 238 -6.13 -2.56 -11.70
N VAL A 239 -5.14 -2.16 -10.88
CA VAL A 239 -5.36 -1.58 -9.55
C VAL A 239 -6.17 -0.29 -9.65
N GLY A 240 -5.81 0.61 -10.58
CA GLY A 240 -6.54 1.86 -10.80
C GLY A 240 -7.99 1.64 -11.21
N THR A 241 -8.25 0.70 -12.13
CA THR A 241 -9.61 0.31 -12.53
C THR A 241 -10.38 -0.26 -11.34
N LEU A 242 -9.78 -1.14 -10.56
CA LEU A 242 -10.45 -1.73 -9.40
C LEU A 242 -10.78 -0.69 -8.34
N ALA A 243 -9.85 0.22 -8.02
CA ALA A 243 -10.09 1.34 -7.12
C ALA A 243 -11.23 2.24 -7.63
N GLY A 244 -11.29 2.50 -8.94
CA GLY A 244 -12.36 3.25 -9.58
C GLY A 244 -13.73 2.56 -9.46
N LEU A 245 -13.79 1.24 -9.69
CA LEU A 245 -15.03 0.45 -9.53
C LEU A 245 -15.52 0.47 -8.08
N ILE A 246 -14.61 0.31 -7.11
CA ILE A 246 -14.90 0.40 -5.68
C ILE A 246 -15.46 1.79 -5.34
N ALA A 247 -14.78 2.85 -5.77
CA ALA A 247 -15.22 4.22 -5.49
C ALA A 247 -16.61 4.50 -6.08
N LEU A 248 -16.86 4.05 -7.32
CA LEU A 248 -18.16 4.17 -7.97
C LEU A 248 -19.25 3.41 -7.19
N GLY A 249 -18.96 2.18 -6.73
CA GLY A 249 -19.87 1.39 -5.91
C GLY A 249 -20.22 2.09 -4.59
N ILE A 250 -19.23 2.64 -3.90
CA ILE A 250 -19.44 3.42 -2.66
C ILE A 250 -20.34 4.64 -2.94
N VAL A 251 -20.05 5.41 -3.99
CA VAL A 251 -20.86 6.58 -4.37
C VAL A 251 -22.29 6.17 -4.72
N ALA A 252 -22.48 5.08 -5.46
CA ALA A 252 -23.80 4.57 -5.82
C ALA A 252 -24.60 4.16 -4.57
N VAL A 253 -23.99 3.45 -3.61
CA VAL A 253 -24.63 3.09 -2.34
C VAL A 253 -25.03 4.32 -1.54
N LEU A 254 -24.09 5.25 -1.33
CA LEU A 254 -24.36 6.47 -0.56
C LEU A 254 -25.45 7.32 -1.24
N GLY A 255 -25.43 7.41 -2.58
CA GLY A 255 -26.47 8.09 -3.35
C GLY A 255 -27.84 7.44 -3.21
N SER A 256 -27.92 6.11 -3.31
CA SER A 256 -29.16 5.35 -3.12
C SER A 256 -29.72 5.51 -1.70
N LEU A 257 -28.86 5.52 -0.69
CA LEU A 257 -29.24 5.80 0.70
C LEU A 257 -29.77 7.23 0.88
N ALA A 258 -29.17 8.22 0.21
CA ALA A 258 -29.60 9.62 0.26
C ALA A 258 -30.96 9.84 -0.41
N VAL A 259 -31.28 9.08 -1.46
CA VAL A 259 -32.57 9.13 -2.18
C VAL A 259 -33.63 8.24 -1.51
N GLY A 260 -33.24 7.40 -0.56
CA GLY A 260 -34.15 6.63 0.29
C GLY A 260 -34.52 5.23 -0.24
N SER A 261 -34.03 4.83 -1.42
CA SER A 261 -34.16 3.44 -1.90
C SER A 261 -33.27 2.51 -1.08
N GLY A 262 -32.00 2.86 -0.92
CA GLY A 262 -30.99 2.00 -0.29
C GLY A 262 -30.57 0.77 -1.11
N ASP A 263 -31.16 0.54 -2.27
CA ASP A 263 -30.82 -0.57 -3.17
C ASP A 263 -29.96 -0.09 -4.35
N VAL A 264 -28.95 -0.87 -4.74
CA VAL A 264 -28.10 -0.64 -5.91
C VAL A 264 -27.78 -1.97 -6.57
N ILE A 265 -28.15 -2.13 -7.83
CA ILE A 265 -27.78 -3.29 -8.64
C ILE A 265 -26.96 -2.81 -9.84
N VAL A 266 -25.75 -3.33 -9.98
CA VAL A 266 -24.89 -3.11 -11.15
C VAL A 266 -24.54 -4.47 -11.73
N GLY A 267 -25.07 -4.74 -12.92
CA GLY A 267 -24.95 -6.04 -13.60
C GLY A 267 -26.24 -6.84 -13.59
N ALA A 268 -26.19 -8.06 -14.14
CA ALA A 268 -27.31 -8.99 -14.04
C ALA A 268 -27.37 -9.56 -12.61
N SER A 269 -28.55 -9.56 -11.99
CA SER A 269 -28.77 -10.05 -10.62
C SER A 269 -28.44 -11.54 -10.43
N GLU A 270 -28.35 -12.30 -11.53
CA GLU A 270 -27.92 -13.70 -11.53
C GLU A 270 -26.81 -13.94 -12.57
N GLY A 271 -25.79 -14.71 -12.16
CA GLY A 271 -24.72 -15.20 -13.04
C GLY A 271 -23.44 -14.36 -13.05
N ARG A 272 -22.55 -14.64 -14.02
CA ARG A 272 -21.19 -14.09 -14.11
C ARG A 272 -21.11 -12.60 -14.45
N TRP A 273 -22.26 -11.97 -14.69
CA TRP A 273 -22.39 -10.57 -15.09
C TRP A 273 -22.82 -9.65 -13.94
N LEU A 274 -22.99 -10.18 -12.74
CA LEU A 274 -23.12 -9.35 -11.55
C LEU A 274 -21.77 -8.64 -11.33
N LEU A 275 -21.81 -7.33 -11.06
CA LEU A 275 -20.65 -6.59 -10.58
C LEU A 275 -20.82 -6.28 -9.09
N PHE A 276 -22.00 -5.81 -8.73
CA PHE A 276 -22.29 -5.26 -7.41
C PHE A 276 -23.79 -5.32 -7.13
N LEU A 277 -24.17 -5.87 -5.99
CA LEU A 277 -25.54 -5.88 -5.48
C LEU A 277 -25.54 -5.36 -4.04
N HIS A 278 -26.30 -4.31 -3.81
CA HIS A 278 -26.60 -3.78 -2.50
C HIS A 278 -28.12 -3.77 -2.33
N GLU A 279 -28.62 -4.45 -1.31
CA GLU A 279 -30.06 -4.48 -1.02
C GLU A 279 -30.29 -4.11 0.44
N ARG A 280 -31.23 -3.21 0.69
CA ARG A 280 -31.62 -2.77 2.02
C ARG A 280 -32.87 -3.52 2.47
N HIS A 281 -32.69 -4.42 3.41
CA HIS A 281 -33.76 -5.13 4.11
C HIS A 281 -34.09 -4.45 5.44
N GLY A 282 -34.97 -3.44 5.39
CA GLY A 282 -35.47 -2.72 6.57
C GLY A 282 -34.36 -2.00 7.34
N SER A 283 -33.98 -2.56 8.50
CA SER A 283 -32.87 -2.10 9.33
C SER A 283 -31.56 -2.84 9.06
N SER A 284 -31.42 -3.54 7.95
CA SER A 284 -30.19 -4.19 7.51
C SER A 284 -29.94 -3.92 6.05
N ALA A 285 -28.69 -4.05 5.61
CA ALA A 285 -28.35 -4.01 4.21
C ALA A 285 -27.35 -5.11 3.87
N SER A 286 -27.57 -5.84 2.79
CA SER A 286 -26.64 -6.83 2.25
C SER A 286 -25.78 -6.22 1.16
N LEU A 287 -24.57 -6.74 1.02
CA LEU A 287 -23.65 -6.41 -0.06
C LEU A 287 -23.06 -7.69 -0.64
N GLU A 288 -23.26 -7.88 -1.94
CA GLU A 288 -22.69 -8.95 -2.74
C GLU A 288 -21.85 -8.35 -3.88
N VAL A 289 -20.69 -8.98 -4.12
CA VAL A 289 -19.72 -8.53 -5.12
C VAL A 289 -19.51 -9.64 -6.13
N GLY A 290 -19.75 -9.33 -7.40
CA GLY A 290 -19.50 -10.24 -8.51
C GLY A 290 -18.02 -10.28 -8.87
N ALA A 291 -17.25 -11.04 -8.09
CA ALA A 291 -15.78 -11.15 -8.24
C ALA A 291 -15.31 -11.49 -9.67
N PRO A 292 -15.96 -12.40 -10.43
CA PRO A 292 -15.52 -12.72 -11.79
C PRO A 292 -15.55 -11.51 -12.75
N LEU A 293 -16.62 -10.72 -12.70
CA LEU A 293 -16.75 -9.54 -13.58
C LEU A 293 -15.82 -8.42 -13.13
N ALA A 294 -15.70 -8.19 -11.81
CA ALA A 294 -14.77 -7.21 -11.26
C ALA A 294 -13.31 -7.50 -11.68
N LEU A 295 -12.90 -8.78 -11.61
CA LEU A 295 -11.57 -9.21 -12.03
C LEU A 295 -11.37 -9.08 -13.55
N ALA A 296 -12.40 -9.42 -14.35
CA ALA A 296 -12.34 -9.26 -15.80
C ALA A 296 -12.18 -7.79 -16.21
N LEU A 297 -12.94 -6.88 -15.60
CA LEU A 297 -12.86 -5.44 -15.84
C LEU A 297 -11.50 -4.87 -15.41
N ALA A 298 -11.00 -5.27 -14.22
CA ALA A 298 -9.68 -4.87 -13.76
C ALA A 298 -8.58 -5.34 -14.72
N THR A 299 -8.65 -6.60 -15.18
CA THR A 299 -7.69 -7.15 -16.16
C THR A 299 -7.74 -6.38 -17.47
N ALA A 300 -8.94 -6.13 -18.00
CA ALA A 300 -9.13 -5.36 -19.23
C ALA A 300 -8.60 -3.92 -19.11
N GLY A 301 -8.88 -3.26 -17.98
CA GLY A 301 -8.35 -1.92 -17.68
C GLY A 301 -6.83 -1.89 -17.59
N GLY A 302 -6.21 -2.90 -16.98
CA GLY A 302 -4.77 -3.09 -16.95
C GLY A 302 -4.15 -3.23 -18.34
N LEU A 303 -4.72 -4.10 -19.19
CA LEU A 303 -4.26 -4.29 -20.56
C LEU A 303 -4.41 -3.01 -21.40
N ALA A 304 -5.54 -2.32 -21.28
CA ALA A 304 -5.78 -1.05 -21.97
C ALA A 304 -4.79 0.03 -21.53
N TRP A 305 -4.49 0.14 -20.24
CA TRP A 305 -3.51 1.09 -19.71
C TRP A 305 -2.10 0.81 -20.24
N ALA A 306 -1.70 -0.47 -20.28
CA ALA A 306 -0.43 -0.87 -20.85
C ALA A 306 -0.34 -0.51 -22.34
N LEU A 307 -1.40 -0.77 -23.11
CA LEU A 307 -1.48 -0.42 -24.54
C LEU A 307 -1.32 1.09 -24.77
N VAL A 308 -2.09 1.91 -24.04
CA VAL A 308 -1.98 3.38 -24.12
C VAL A 308 -0.57 3.84 -23.76
N GLY A 309 0.04 3.25 -22.72
CA GLY A 309 1.41 3.54 -22.32
C GLY A 309 2.43 3.22 -23.41
N THR A 310 2.30 2.08 -24.08
CA THR A 310 3.19 1.67 -25.18
C THR A 310 3.03 2.54 -26.42
N VAL A 311 1.80 2.89 -26.79
CA VAL A 311 1.53 3.77 -27.94
C VAL A 311 2.10 5.17 -27.69
N ARG A 312 1.93 5.71 -26.49
CA ARG A 312 2.46 7.02 -26.13
C ARG A 312 3.99 7.08 -26.21
N GLU A 313 4.68 6.03 -25.77
CA GLU A 313 6.14 5.94 -25.88
C GLU A 313 6.58 5.95 -27.35
N GLN A 314 5.94 5.13 -28.20
CA GLN A 314 6.25 5.09 -29.63
C GLN A 314 6.06 6.45 -30.31
N LEU A 315 4.99 7.18 -29.96
CA LEU A 315 4.75 8.52 -30.50
C LEU A 315 5.83 9.51 -30.04
N SER A 316 6.26 9.47 -28.78
CA SER A 316 7.32 10.36 -28.27
C SER A 316 8.72 10.07 -28.81
N THR A 317 9.00 8.85 -29.27
CA THR A 317 10.28 8.51 -29.90
C THR A 317 10.34 8.88 -31.39
N THR A 318 9.22 9.34 -31.97
CA THR A 318 9.10 9.64 -33.40
C THR A 318 9.02 11.14 -33.69
N GLU A 319 9.00 12.02 -32.68
CA GLU A 319 9.21 13.45 -32.89
C GLU A 319 10.73 13.76 -32.96
N PRO A 320 11.21 14.39 -34.05
CA PRO A 320 12.62 14.72 -34.29
C PRO A 320 13.14 15.89 -33.45
#